data_AF-A0A2P2HZG7-F1
#
_entry.id   AF-A0A2P2HZG7-F1
#
_cell.length_a   1.000
_cell.length_b   1.000
_cell.length_c   1.000
_cell.angle_alpha   90.00
_cell.angle_beta   90.00
_cell.angle_gamma   90.00
#
_symmetry.space_group_name_H-M   'P 1'
#
loop_
_entity.id
_entity.type
_entity.pdbx_description
1 polymer ?
#
loop_
_entity_poly.entity_id
_entity_poly.type
_entity_poly.pdbx_seq_one_letter_code
_entity_poly.pdbx_strand_id
1 'polypeptide(L)'
;FKKGTNELTITIFCDHQGQSGGDASGGKGRGKKAGGFSTVSGGYKDQLNNLMKTLHSTSPHFIRCIVPNETKSPGVIDAALVMHQLTCNGVLEGIRICRKGFPNRMLYPDFKHR
;
A
#
# COMPACT_ATOMS: atom_id res chain seq x y z
N PHE A 1 16.90 -23.37 -11.20
CA PHE A 1 17.09 -22.22 -10.28
C PHE A 1 17.24 -22.66 -8.83
N LYS A 2 16.24 -23.30 -8.21
CA LYS A 2 16.33 -23.77 -6.80
C LYS A 2 17.45 -24.78 -6.51
N LYS A 3 17.81 -25.58 -7.52
CA LYS A 3 18.90 -26.57 -7.46
C LYS A 3 20.08 -26.15 -8.35
N GLY A 4 20.34 -24.85 -8.46
CA GLY A 4 21.49 -24.33 -9.19
C GLY A 4 22.79 -24.48 -8.41
N THR A 5 23.92 -24.13 -9.02
CA THR A 5 25.25 -24.08 -8.39
C THR A 5 25.61 -22.69 -7.88
N ASN A 6 24.97 -21.65 -8.40
CA ASN A 6 25.17 -20.27 -7.97
C ASN A 6 24.35 -19.99 -6.70
N GLU A 7 25.03 -19.66 -5.59
CA GLU A 7 24.41 -19.45 -4.27
C GLU A 7 23.31 -18.38 -4.30
N LEU A 8 23.55 -17.23 -4.94
CA LEU A 8 22.57 -16.13 -5.02
C LEU A 8 21.26 -16.59 -5.67
N THR A 9 21.36 -17.47 -6.68
CA THR A 9 20.20 -18.03 -7.37
C THR A 9 19.43 -18.99 -6.46
N ILE A 10 20.12 -19.77 -5.65
CA ILE A 10 19.47 -20.67 -4.68
C ILE A 10 18.74 -19.85 -3.62
N THR A 11 19.35 -18.78 -3.11
CA THR A 11 18.74 -17.89 -2.11
C THR A 11 17.51 -17.16 -2.64
N ILE A 12 17.55 -16.59 -3.84
CA ILE A 12 16.42 -15.84 -4.41
C ILE A 12 15.22 -16.74 -4.68
N PHE A 13 15.47 -17.99 -5.11
CA PHE A 13 14.42 -18.92 -5.50
C PHE A 13 14.10 -19.97 -4.42
N CYS A 14 14.56 -19.81 -3.17
CA CYS A 14 14.13 -20.70 -2.09
C CYS A 14 12.61 -20.60 -1.88
N ASP A 15 11.98 -21.65 -1.34
CA ASP A 15 10.54 -21.65 -1.09
C ASP A 15 10.18 -20.56 -0.07
N HIS A 16 9.51 -19.50 -0.55
CA HIS A 16 8.96 -18.44 0.29
C HIS A 16 7.45 -18.65 0.48
N GLN A 17 6.94 -18.25 1.64
CA GLN A 17 5.51 -18.24 1.93
C GLN A 17 4.80 -17.35 0.89
N GLY A 18 3.99 -17.95 0.01
CA GLY A 18 3.31 -17.26 -1.11
C GLY A 18 3.90 -17.52 -2.50
N GLN A 19 4.96 -18.32 -2.64
CA GLN A 19 5.39 -18.79 -3.95
C GLN A 19 4.52 -20.00 -4.34
N SER A 20 3.75 -19.88 -5.43
CA SER A 20 2.99 -21.00 -6.01
C SER A 20 3.94 -22.05 -6.59
N GLY A 21 4.61 -22.81 -5.71
CA GLY A 21 5.37 -23.99 -6.09
C GLY A 21 4.40 -25.13 -6.33
N GLY A 22 4.29 -25.56 -7.59
CA GLY A 22 3.40 -26.64 -8.01
C GLY A 22 3.59 -27.92 -7.21
N ASP A 23 2.51 -28.70 -7.17
CA ASP A 23 2.43 -30.02 -6.54
C ASP A 23 3.68 -30.86 -6.79
N ALA A 24 4.53 -30.98 -5.77
CA ALA A 24 5.47 -32.08 -5.68
C ALA A 24 4.71 -33.27 -5.09
N SER A 25 4.26 -34.15 -5.98
CA SER A 25 3.66 -35.43 -5.64
C SER A 25 4.60 -36.30 -4.79
N GLY A 26 4.04 -36.94 -3.75
CA GLY A 26 4.50 -38.23 -3.23
C GLY A 26 5.48 -38.24 -2.04
N GLY A 27 4.96 -38.53 -0.84
CA GLY A 27 5.79 -38.95 0.29
C GLY A 27 5.05 -39.06 1.62
N LYS A 28 4.63 -40.27 1.99
CA LYS A 28 4.11 -40.61 3.34
C LYS A 28 5.11 -40.16 4.41
N GLY A 29 4.74 -39.17 5.22
CA GLY A 29 5.55 -38.68 6.34
C GLY A 29 4.68 -37.92 7.35
N ARG A 30 4.35 -38.62 8.43
CA ARG A 30 3.50 -38.16 9.54
C ARG A 30 4.16 -37.00 10.28
N GLY A 31 3.53 -35.81 10.28
CA GLY A 31 3.78 -34.78 11.30
C GLY A 31 4.20 -33.39 10.85
N LYS A 32 3.29 -32.63 10.23
CA LYS A 32 3.02 -31.21 10.54
C LYS A 32 1.71 -30.84 9.86
N LYS A 33 0.75 -30.36 10.65
CA LYS A 33 -0.60 -29.99 10.20
C LYS A 33 -0.52 -29.17 8.93
N ALA A 34 -1.32 -29.58 7.94
CA ALA A 34 -1.57 -28.88 6.70
C ALA A 34 -1.68 -27.37 6.95
N GLY A 35 -0.62 -26.63 6.60
CA GLY A 35 -0.77 -25.22 6.31
C GLY A 35 -1.73 -25.17 5.14
N GLY A 36 -2.97 -24.77 5.41
CA GLY A 36 -4.02 -24.71 4.40
C GLY A 36 -3.47 -24.02 3.16
N PHE A 37 -3.84 -24.54 1.99
CA PHE A 37 -3.40 -24.08 0.67
C PHE A 37 -3.50 -22.55 0.60
N SER A 38 -2.42 -21.86 0.98
CA SER A 38 -2.43 -20.42 1.14
C SER A 38 -2.14 -19.88 -0.24
N THR A 39 -3.19 -19.43 -0.91
CA THR A 39 -3.03 -18.73 -2.17
C THR A 39 -2.18 -17.48 -1.95
N VAL A 40 -1.52 -17.02 -3.02
CA VAL A 40 -0.79 -15.74 -2.99
C VAL A 40 -1.69 -14.61 -2.48
N SER A 41 -2.95 -14.61 -2.90
CA SER A 41 -3.98 -13.67 -2.43
C SER A 41 -4.24 -13.76 -0.93
N GLY A 42 -4.20 -14.97 -0.35
CA GLY A 42 -4.30 -15.18 1.10
C GLY A 42 -3.14 -14.52 1.86
N GLY A 43 -1.91 -14.72 1.38
CA GLY A 43 -0.72 -14.06 1.95
C GLY A 43 -0.77 -12.53 1.87
N TYR A 44 -1.20 -11.98 0.72
CA TYR A 44 -1.36 -10.54 0.57
C TYR A 44 -2.46 -9.96 1.45
N LYS A 45 -3.54 -10.71 1.70
CA LYS A 45 -4.59 -10.28 2.63
C LYS A 45 -4.04 -10.09 4.05
N ASP A 46 -3.22 -11.02 4.52
CA ASP A 46 -2.65 -10.93 5.87
C ASP A 46 -1.64 -9.79 5.99
N GLN A 47 -0.80 -9.60 4.96
CA GLN A 47 0.12 -8.46 4.88
C GLN A 47 -0.63 -7.12 4.86
N LEU A 48 -1.70 -7.01 4.08
CA LEU A 48 -2.56 -5.82 4.03
C LEU A 48 -3.20 -5.54 5.39
N ASN A 49 -3.74 -6.56 6.05
CA ASN A 49 -4.33 -6.41 7.39
C ASN A 49 -3.32 -5.87 8.41
N ASN A 50 -2.08 -6.37 8.38
CA ASN A 50 -1.03 -5.91 9.27
C ASN A 50 -0.60 -4.47 8.95
N LEU A 51 -0.47 -4.12 7.67
CA LEU A 51 -0.18 -2.75 7.24
C LEU A 51 -1.24 -1.77 7.73
N MET A 52 -2.53 -2.09 7.54
CA MET A 52 -3.64 -1.22 7.95
C MET A 52 -3.66 -1.00 9.47
N LYS A 53 -3.34 -2.02 10.28
CA LYS A 53 -3.21 -1.87 11.75
C LYS A 53 -2.13 -0.86 12.12
N THR A 54 -0.96 -0.94 11.48
CA THR A 54 0.14 0.00 11.73
C THR A 54 -0.21 1.41 11.28
N LEU A 55 -0.82 1.57 10.10
CA LEU A 55 -1.23 2.90 9.64
C LEU A 55 -2.26 3.54 10.58
N HIS A 56 -3.22 2.76 11.08
CA HIS A 56 -4.24 3.24 12.02
C HIS A 56 -3.68 3.63 13.40
N SER A 57 -2.50 3.16 13.81
CA SER A 57 -1.87 3.56 15.08
C SER A 57 -1.01 4.83 14.97
N THR A 58 -0.93 5.45 13.79
CA THR A 58 -0.13 6.66 13.53
C THR A 58 -0.99 7.88 13.24
N SER A 59 -0.37 9.07 13.18
CA SER A 59 -1.01 10.30 12.71
C SER A 59 -0.86 10.42 11.19
N PRO A 60 -1.93 10.28 10.40
CA PRO A 60 -1.82 10.31 8.95
C PRO A 60 -1.68 11.74 8.41
N HIS A 61 -0.84 11.89 7.40
CA HIS A 61 -0.71 13.10 6.58
C HIS A 61 -1.00 12.72 5.13
N PHE A 62 -1.90 13.46 4.46
CA PHE A 62 -2.39 13.11 3.13
C PHE A 62 -1.91 14.08 2.07
N ILE A 63 -1.39 13.56 0.95
CA ILE A 63 -1.10 14.30 -0.27
C ILE A 63 -1.88 13.63 -1.41
N ARG A 64 -2.73 14.41 -2.10
CA ARG A 64 -3.47 13.94 -3.28
C ARG A 64 -2.86 14.53 -4.53
N CYS A 65 -2.17 13.71 -5.31
CA CYS A 65 -1.68 14.09 -6.63
C CYS A 65 -2.86 14.22 -7.61
N ILE A 66 -2.81 15.24 -8.46
CA ILE A 66 -3.80 15.51 -9.51
C ILE A 66 -3.09 15.43 -10.86
N VAL A 67 -3.67 14.70 -11.80
CA VAL A 67 -3.18 14.63 -13.18
C VAL A 67 -3.64 15.90 -13.91
N PRO A 68 -2.71 16.73 -14.42
CA PRO A 68 -3.09 18.00 -15.03
C PRO A 68 -3.62 17.84 -16.46
N ASN A 69 -3.18 16.84 -17.22
CA ASN A 69 -3.62 16.54 -18.59
C ASN A 69 -3.25 15.09 -18.96
N GLU A 70 -3.90 14.53 -19.99
CA GLU A 70 -3.64 13.17 -20.48
C GLU A 70 -2.50 13.10 -21.52
N THR A 71 -2.16 14.22 -22.16
CA THR A 71 -1.12 14.31 -23.20
C THR A 71 0.30 14.27 -22.63
N LYS A 72 0.44 14.27 -21.30
CA LYS A 72 1.72 14.29 -20.57
C LYS A 72 2.57 15.51 -20.90
N SER A 73 1.93 16.60 -21.31
CA SER A 73 2.60 17.85 -21.67
C SER A 73 2.82 18.72 -20.43
N PRO A 74 4.04 19.21 -20.17
CA PRO A 74 4.29 20.13 -19.07
C PRO A 74 3.58 21.47 -19.30
N GLY A 75 3.12 22.11 -18.22
CA GLY A 75 2.50 23.44 -18.27
C GLY A 75 1.06 23.49 -18.81
N VAL A 76 0.52 22.38 -19.31
CA VAL A 76 -0.87 22.29 -19.80
C VAL A 76 -1.77 21.77 -18.69
N ILE A 77 -2.95 22.39 -18.51
CA ILE A 77 -3.96 21.95 -17.55
C ILE A 77 -5.30 21.82 -18.24
N ASP A 78 -5.93 20.66 -18.11
CA ASP A 78 -7.31 20.38 -18.50
C ASP A 78 -8.23 20.56 -17.29
N ALA A 79 -9.06 21.60 -17.33
CA ALA A 79 -9.97 21.95 -16.25
C ALA A 79 -11.05 20.88 -16.00
N ALA A 80 -11.56 20.24 -17.06
CA ALA A 80 -12.62 19.23 -16.92
C ALA A 80 -12.08 17.98 -16.24
N LEU A 81 -10.90 17.52 -16.65
CA LEU A 81 -10.21 16.40 -16.03
C LEU A 81 -9.88 16.66 -14.55
N VAL A 82 -9.38 17.86 -14.23
CA VAL A 82 -9.07 18.23 -12.85
C VAL A 82 -10.34 18.31 -12.01
N MET A 83 -11.41 18.92 -12.51
CA MET A 83 -12.68 19.03 -11.78
C MET A 83 -13.27 17.65 -11.46
N HIS A 84 -13.25 16.73 -12.42
CA HIS A 84 -13.67 15.34 -12.21
C HIS A 84 -12.85 14.67 -11.10
N GLN A 85 -11.51 14.78 -11.14
CA GLN A 85 -10.64 14.24 -10.10
C GLN A 85 -10.91 14.84 -8.71
N LEU A 86 -11.09 16.16 -8.60
CA LEU A 86 -11.36 16.82 -7.33
C LEU A 86 -12.67 16.32 -6.70
N THR A 87 -13.66 16.04 -7.53
CA THR A 87 -14.98 15.52 -7.12
C THR A 87 -14.88 14.06 -6.69
N CYS A 88 -14.36 13.17 -7.56
CA CYS A 88 -14.29 11.73 -7.29
C CYS A 88 -13.30 11.37 -6.18
N ASN A 89 -12.22 12.13 -6.02
CA ASN A 89 -11.23 11.89 -4.95
C ASN A 89 -11.66 12.49 -3.61
N GLY A 90 -12.84 13.13 -3.53
CA GLY A 90 -13.34 13.75 -2.31
C GLY A 90 -12.49 14.91 -1.82
N VAL A 91 -11.69 15.55 -2.68
CA VAL A 91 -10.82 16.67 -2.29
C VAL A 91 -11.67 17.87 -1.83
N LEU A 92 -12.78 18.13 -2.51
CA LEU A 92 -13.71 19.20 -2.15
C LEU A 92 -14.32 18.96 -0.76
N GLU A 93 -14.73 17.72 -0.48
CA GLU A 93 -15.25 17.33 0.84
C GLU A 93 -14.16 17.36 1.92
N GLY A 94 -12.94 16.93 1.57
CA GLY A 94 -11.77 17.02 2.44
C GLY A 94 -11.48 18.45 2.85
N ILE A 95 -11.48 19.40 1.91
CA ILE A 95 -11.32 20.82 2.20
C ILE A 95 -12.44 21.31 3.14
N ARG A 96 -13.69 20.94 2.88
CA ARG A 96 -14.84 21.33 3.71
C ARG A 96 -14.70 20.86 5.16
N ILE A 97 -14.23 19.63 5.38
CA ILE A 97 -13.99 19.07 6.72
C ILE A 97 -12.78 19.75 7.38
N CYS A 98 -11.65 19.87 6.68
CA CYS A 98 -10.43 20.51 7.20
C CYS A 98 -10.67 21.96 7.63
N ARG A 99 -11.52 22.70 6.90
CA ARG A 99 -11.91 24.07 7.27
C ARG A 99 -12.66 24.16 8.61
N LYS A 100 -13.39 23.12 9.01
CA LYS A 100 -14.04 23.04 10.33
C LYS A 100 -13.08 22.60 11.44
N GLY A 101 -12.00 21.90 11.09
CA GLY A 101 -11.13 21.19 12.04
C GLY A 101 -9.87 21.93 12.48
N PHE A 102 -9.73 23.22 12.17
CA PHE A 102 -8.49 24.00 12.36
C PHE A 102 -7.27 23.34 11.69
N PRO A 103 -6.98 23.65 10.41
CA PRO A 103 -5.96 22.94 9.64
C PRO A 103 -4.53 23.14 10.18
N ASN A 104 -4.30 24.20 10.95
CA ASN A 104 -3.03 24.45 11.61
C ASN A 104 -3.08 24.00 13.08
N ARG A 105 -2.32 22.95 13.40
CA ARG A 105 -2.18 22.41 14.76
C ARG A 105 -0.79 22.78 15.29
N MET A 106 -0.68 23.96 15.88
CA MET A 106 0.55 24.44 16.50
C MET A 106 0.49 24.30 18.02
N LEU A 107 1.63 23.99 18.64
CA LEU A 107 1.76 23.95 20.09
C LEU A 107 1.59 25.37 20.66
N TYR A 108 0.83 25.50 21.74
CA TYR A 108 0.53 26.81 22.34
C TYR A 108 1.78 27.61 22.76
N PRO A 109 2.84 27.01 23.33
CA PRO A 109 4.07 27.75 23.63
C PRO A 109 4.70 28.41 22.40
N ASP A 110 4.73 27.71 21.27
CA ASP A 110 5.26 28.24 20.00
C ASP A 110 4.37 29.35 19.45
N PHE A 111 3.06 29.22 19.59
CA PHE A 111 2.10 30.27 19.23
C PHE A 111 2.32 31.55 20.05
N LYS A 112 2.56 31.41 21.36
CA LYS A 112 2.68 32.55 22.28
C LYS A 112 3.99 33.32 22.13
N HIS A 113 5.06 32.65 21.69
CA HIS A 113 6.38 33.27 21.55
C HIS A 113 6.55 34.07 20.24
N ARG A 114 5.70 33.84 19.24
CA ARG A 114 5.75 34.45 17.91
C ARG A 114 4.94 35.73 17.82
#